data_AF-A0A0A2BUJ1-F1
#
_entry.id   AF-A0A0A2BUJ1-F1
#
_cell.length_a   1.000
_cell.length_b   1.000
_cell.length_c   1.000
_cell.angle_alpha   90.00
_cell.angle_beta   90.00
_cell.angle_gamma   90.00
#
_symmetry.space_group_name_H-M   'P 1'
#
loop_
_entity.id
_entity.type
_entity.pdbx_description
1 polymer ?
#
loop_
_entity_poly.entity_id
_entity_poly.type
_entity_poly.pdbx_seq_one_letter_code
_entity_poly.pdbx_strand_id
1 'polypeptide(L)' 'MSDSLQKAFYGVIALGVSCIAIELIPVSRQAAYWNRCIDSTVGWINEKPDFSIWSTKAKESLAVGICNGAVYEPKLKTVK' A
#
# COMPACT_ATOMS: atom_id res chain seq x y z
N MET A 1 37.46 -18.64 -17.10
CA MET A 1 36.83 -17.37 -17.52
C MET A 1 37.89 -16.29 -17.41
N SER A 2 38.07 -15.41 -18.40
CA SER A 2 39.07 -14.34 -18.25
C SER A 2 38.61 -13.32 -17.22
N ASP A 3 39.55 -12.76 -16.47
CA ASP A 3 39.28 -11.81 -15.38
C ASP A 3 38.46 -10.58 -15.85
N SER A 4 38.66 -10.18 -17.12
CA SER A 4 37.89 -9.14 -17.79
C SER A 4 36.43 -9.52 -18.06
N LEU A 5 36.17 -10.78 -18.41
CA LEU A 5 34.81 -11.26 -18.68
C LEU A 5 34.00 -11.32 -17.38
N GLN A 6 34.61 -11.81 -16.30
CA GLN A 6 33.98 -11.87 -14.98
C GLN A 6 33.61 -10.47 -14.44
N LYS A 7 34.50 -9.47 -14.62
CA LYS A 7 34.22 -8.07 -14.26
C LYS A 7 33.05 -7.49 -15.06
N ALA A 8 32.97 -7.79 -16.36
CA ALA A 8 31.85 -7.37 -17.20
C ALA A 8 30.51 -7.98 -16.72
N PHE A 9 30.51 -9.27 -16.37
CA PHE A 9 29.33 -9.94 -15.81
C PHE A 9 28.85 -9.29 -14.51
N TYR A 10 29.75 -8.99 -13.57
CA TYR A 10 29.36 -8.28 -12.34
C TYR A 10 28.84 -6.86 -12.62
N GLY A 11 29.41 -6.17 -13.60
CA GLY A 11 28.91 -4.86 -14.03
C GLY A 11 27.45 -4.91 -14.52
N VAL A 12 27.12 -5.90 -15.35
CA VAL A 12 25.75 -6.10 -15.85
C VAL A 12 24.78 -6.45 -14.71
N ILE A 13 25.19 -7.33 -13.79
CA ILE A 13 24.37 -7.69 -12.61
C ILE A 13 24.13 -6.46 -11.74
N ALA A 14 25.16 -5.67 -11.44
CA ALA A 14 25.04 -4.48 -10.62
C ALA A 14 24.10 -3.44 -11.25
N LEU A 15 24.20 -3.21 -12.56
CA LEU A 15 23.28 -2.33 -13.29
C LEU A 15 21.84 -2.85 -13.23
N GLY A 16 21.62 -4.16 -13.47
CA GLY A 16 20.30 -4.78 -13.42
C GLY A 16 19.65 -4.64 -12.04
N VAL A 17 20.39 -4.95 -10.97
CA VAL A 17 19.90 -4.80 -9.58
C VAL A 17 19.58 -3.33 -9.25
N SER A 18 20.40 -2.40 -9.74
CA SER A 18 20.18 -0.97 -9.52
C SER A 18 18.89 -0.47 -10.19
N CYS A 19 18.62 -0.89 -11.43
CA CYS A 19 17.38 -0.54 -12.13
C CYS A 19 16.15 -1.09 -11.40
N ILE A 20 16.18 -2.36 -10.99
CA ILE A 20 15.10 -2.98 -10.23
C ILE A 20 14.85 -2.22 -8.92
N ALA A 21 15.91 -1.83 -8.21
CA ALA A 21 15.78 -1.07 -6.96
C ALA A 21 15.07 0.29 -7.18
N ILE A 22 15.38 0.99 -8.28
CA ILE A 22 14.73 2.27 -8.63
C ILE A 22 13.24 2.07 -8.93
N GLU A 23 12.89 1.04 -9.69
CA GLU A 23 11.50 0.71 -10.03
C GLU A 23 10.67 0.27 -8.80
N LEU A 24 11.32 -0.30 -7.79
CA LEU A 24 10.66 -0.65 -6.53
C LEU A 24 10.39 0.55 -5.61
N ILE A 25 11.00 1.72 -5.83
CA ILE A 25 10.75 2.93 -5.03
C ILE A 25 9.25 3.30 -5.02
N PRO A 26 8.55 3.48 -6.16
CA PRO A 26 7.13 3.82 -6.15
C PRO A 26 6.28 2.74 -5.45
N VAL A 27 6.57 1.45 -5.67
CA VAL A 27 5.86 0.34 -5.02
C VAL A 27 6.05 0.39 -3.49
N SER A 28 7.28 0.63 -3.02
CA SER A 28 7.58 0.75 -1.60
C SER A 28 6.85 1.94 -0.95
N ARG A 29 6.75 3.08 -1.66
CA ARG A 29 6.01 4.26 -1.20
C ARG A 29 4.52 3.97 -1.13
N GLN A 30 3.97 3.29 -2.12
CA GLN A 30 2.56 2.88 -2.12
C GLN A 30 2.25 1.92 -0.97
N ALA A 31 3.10 0.93 -0.72
CA ALA A 31 2.95 0.01 0.41
C ALA A 31 3.04 0.75 1.76
N ALA A 32 3.98 1.67 1.91
CA ALA A 32 4.11 2.49 3.12
C ALA A 32 2.88 3.38 3.35
N TYR A 33 2.33 3.97 2.29
CA TYR A 33 1.10 4.76 2.37
C TYR A 33 -0.10 3.90 2.77
N TRP A 34 -0.23 2.73 2.14
CA TRP A 34 -1.32 1.79 2.43
C TRP A 34 -1.27 1.29 3.89
N ASN A 35 -0.08 0.90 4.38
CA ASN A 35 0.10 0.50 5.79
C ASN A 35 -0.29 1.63 6.74
N ARG A 36 0.16 2.86 6.49
CA ARG A 36 -0.22 4.02 7.31
C ARG A 36 -1.73 4.26 7.30
N CYS A 37 -2.39 4.09 6.16
CA CYS A 37 -3.84 4.22 6.07
C CYS A 37 -4.54 3.17 6.94
N ILE A 38 -4.14 1.91 6.86
CA ILE A 38 -4.72 0.82 7.65
C ILE A 38 -4.54 1.08 9.14
N ASP A 39 -3.30 1.37 9.58
CA ASP A 39 -2.98 1.62 10.98
C ASP A 39 -3.81 2.78 11.54
N SER A 40 -3.86 3.89 10.81
CA SER A 40 -4.64 5.07 11.22
C SER A 40 -6.15 4.79 11.24
N THR A 41 -6.65 4.02 10.28
CA THR A 41 -8.08 3.75 10.16
C THR A 41 -8.54 2.77 11.24
N VAL A 42 -7.77 1.71 11.50
CA VAL A 42 -8.06 0.77 12.60
C VAL A 42 -7.96 1.48 13.95
N GLY A 43 -6.96 2.34 14.14
CA GLY A 43 -6.85 3.19 15.33
C GLY A 43 -8.11 4.04 15.53
N TRP A 44 -8.51 4.79 14.51
CA TRP A 44 -9.73 5.60 14.54
C TRP A 44 -11.00 4.76 14.80
N ILE A 45 -11.16 3.60 14.17
CA ILE A 45 -12.30 2.69 14.39
C ILE A 45 -12.36 2.24 15.85
N ASN A 46 -11.21 1.93 16.46
CA ASN A 46 -11.14 1.45 17.84
C ASN A 46 -11.48 2.53 18.88
N GLU A 47 -11.30 3.81 18.54
CA GLU A 47 -11.72 4.93 19.39
C GLU A 47 -13.22 5.21 19.34
N LYS A 48 -13.96 4.65 18.36
CA LYS A 48 -15.39 4.90 18.21
C LYS A 48 -16.24 3.86 18.95
N PRO A 49 -17.13 4.30 19.86
CA PRO A 49 -18.00 3.39 20.62
C PRO A 49 -18.97 2.62 19.71
N ASP A 50 -19.35 3.19 18.56
CA ASP A 50 -20.24 2.57 17.57
C ASP A 50 -19.70 1.25 17.00
N PHE A 51 -18.37 1.05 17.02
CA PHE A 51 -17.72 -0.17 16.55
C PHE A 51 -17.27 -1.08 17.70
N SER A 52 -17.65 -0.81 18.95
CA SER A 52 -17.20 -1.59 20.12
C SER A 52 -17.62 -3.06 20.09
N ILE A 53 -18.81 -3.35 19.55
CA ILE A 53 -19.35 -4.72 19.42
C ILE A 53 -18.84 -5.46 18.17
N TRP A 54 -18.11 -4.77 17.29
CA TRP A 54 -17.62 -5.36 16.04
C TRP A 54 -16.41 -6.24 16.31
N SER A 55 -16.35 -7.39 15.62
CA SER A 55 -15.16 -8.24 15.65
C SER A 55 -13.97 -7.54 15.01
N THR A 56 -12.75 -7.91 15.44
CA THR A 56 -11.50 -7.38 14.87
C THR A 56 -11.47 -7.53 13.35
N LYS A 57 -11.89 -8.70 12.84
CA LYS A 57 -11.94 -8.97 11.40
C LYS A 57 -12.88 -8.02 10.65
N ALA A 58 -14.02 -7.65 11.25
CA ALA A 58 -14.95 -6.71 10.63
C ALA A 58 -14.35 -5.28 10.56
N LYS A 59 -13.68 -4.84 11.62
CA LYS A 59 -12.99 -3.56 11.68
C LYS A 59 -11.85 -3.46 10.65
N GLU A 60 -11.03 -4.51 10.56
CA GLU A 60 -9.95 -4.61 9.55
C GLU A 60 -10.51 -4.61 8.12
N SER A 61 -11.60 -5.35 7.88
CA SER A 61 -12.25 -5.39 6.56
C SER A 61 -12.78 -4.01 6.15
N LEU A 62 -13.35 -3.25 7.08
CA LEU A 62 -13.76 -1.86 6.85
C LEU A 62 -12.56 -0.96 6.55
N ALA A 63 -11.48 -1.09 7.32
CA ALA A 63 -10.25 -0.32 7.10
C ALA A 63 -9.66 -0.59 5.70
N VAL A 64 -9.62 -1.84 5.26
CA VAL A 64 -9.20 -2.22 3.89
C VAL A 64 -10.10 -1.58 2.85
N GLY A 65 -11.43 -1.59 3.05
CA GLY A 65 -12.38 -0.93 2.16
C GLY A 65 -12.10 0.57 2.01
N ILE A 66 -11.90 1.27 3.14
CA ILE A 66 -11.59 2.70 3.16
C ILE A 66 -10.25 2.98 2.45
N CYS A 67 -9.20 2.22 2.77
CA CYS A 67 -7.85 2.42 2.23
C CYS A 67 -7.70 2.04 0.75
N ASN A 68 -8.56 1.14 0.25
CA ASN A 68 -8.65 0.85 -1.19
C ASN A 68 -9.49 1.89 -1.95
N GLY A 69 -9.93 2.96 -1.28
CA GLY A 69 -10.65 4.05 -1.90
C GLY A 69 -12.14 3.77 -2.08
N ALA A 70 -12.82 3.19 -1.08
CA ALA A 70 -14.27 3.15 -1.06
C ALA A 70 -14.83 4.55 -1.37
N VAL A 71 -15.32 4.73 -2.60
CA VAL A 71 -15.81 6.02 -3.08
C VAL A 71 -17.18 6.25 -2.48
N TYR A 72 -17.32 7.28 -1.64
CA TYR A 72 -18.63 7.82 -1.32
C TYR A 72 -19.12 8.61 -2.53
N GLU A 73 -20.02 8.02 -3.33
CA GLU A 73 -20.78 8.75 -4.35
C GLU A 73 -22.06 9.31 -3.71
N PRO A 74 -22.15 10.61 -3.40
CA PRO A 74 -23.40 11.20 -2.96
C PRO A 74 -24.41 11.09 -4.10
N LYS A 75 -25.59 10.52 -3.82
CA LYS A 75 -26.71 10.54 -4.76
C LYS A 75 -27.04 12.00 -5.07
N LEU A 76 -26.80 12.44 -6.31
CA LEU A 76 -27.30 13.72 -6.81
C LEU A 76 -28.81 13.73 -6.62
N LYS A 77 -29.34 14.59 -5.74
CA LYS A 77 -30.77 14.82 -5.65
C LYS A 77 -31.18 15.53 -6.94
N THR A 78 -31.71 14.79 -7.91
CA THR A 78 -32.47 15.38 -9.00
C THR A 78 -33.72 16.00 -8.38
N VAL A 79 -33.76 17.34 -8.39
CA VAL A 79 -34.95 18.10 -8.01
C VAL A 79 -36.07 17.66 -8.94
N LYS A 80 -37.17 17.20 -8.33
CA LYS A 80 -38.33 16.63 -9.00
C LYS A 80 -39.21 17.72 -9.59
#